data_AF-A0A970SPL1-F1
#
_entry.id   AF-A0A970SPL1-F1
#
_cell.length_a   1.000
_cell.length_b   1.000
_cell.length_c   1.000
_cell.angle_alpha   90.00
_cell.angle_beta   90.00
_cell.angle_gamma   90.00
#
_symmetry.space_group_name_H-M   'P 1'
#
loop_
_entity.id
_entity.type
_entity.pdbx_description
1 polymer ?
#
loop_
_entity_poly.entity_id
_entity_poly.type
_entity_poly.pdbx_seq_one_letter_code
_entity_poly.pdbx_strand_id
1 'polypeptide(L)'
;MNRVIDEIKIDPIVDSYKGGGTSSYNPRMLLKVLVYAYLCNVFSSRKIESSLKENIHFMWLSGMCRPDHNTINRFRSERLANVLKEIFSQVVMLLVESGQVNLKEVYIDGTKIEANANRYSFLWGKTIKNSEERISRQMQELWDYTQKIAADVLGDNSSEDFSEIDAEKLNSETGIYHLRKRCVEVEPVFGNIKHNKGFR
;
A
#
# COMPACT_ATOMS: atom_id res chain seq x y z
N MET A 1 4.07 -15.52 1.19
CA MET A 1 2.85 -14.68 1.05
C MET A 1 1.99 -15.02 -0.16
N ASN A 2 2.49 -14.92 -1.40
CA ASN A 2 1.69 -15.19 -2.62
C ASN A 2 0.94 -16.54 -2.54
N ARG A 3 1.69 -17.62 -2.21
CA ARG A 3 1.16 -18.97 -1.98
C ARG A 3 0.13 -19.06 -0.85
N VAL A 4 0.38 -18.40 0.28
CA VAL A 4 -0.53 -18.37 1.43
C VAL A 4 -1.89 -17.80 1.02
N ILE A 5 -1.89 -16.71 0.25
CA ILE A 5 -3.12 -16.10 -0.22
C ILE A 5 -3.79 -16.97 -1.29
N ASP A 6 -3.04 -17.77 -2.06
CA ASP A 6 -3.59 -18.73 -3.02
C ASP A 6 -4.36 -19.90 -2.37
N GLU A 7 -3.97 -20.28 -1.16
CA GLU A 7 -4.62 -21.36 -0.39
C GLU A 7 -5.92 -20.90 0.30
N ILE A 8 -6.12 -19.58 0.46
CA ILE A 8 -7.32 -19.04 1.10
C ILE A 8 -8.54 -19.20 0.20
N LYS A 9 -9.65 -19.62 0.81
CA LYS A 9 -10.97 -19.66 0.17
C LYS A 9 -11.53 -18.24 0.07
N ILE A 10 -11.71 -17.77 -1.16
CA ILE A 10 -12.19 -16.42 -1.48
C ILE A 10 -13.65 -16.40 -1.96
N ASP A 11 -14.35 -17.53 -1.88
CA ASP A 11 -15.72 -17.69 -2.36
C ASP A 11 -16.67 -16.58 -1.84
N PRO A 12 -16.61 -16.16 -0.55
CA PRO A 12 -17.46 -15.07 -0.06
C PRO A 12 -17.21 -13.72 -0.74
N ILE A 13 -15.96 -13.48 -1.16
CA ILE A 13 -15.61 -12.27 -1.91
C ILE A 13 -16.13 -12.40 -3.35
N VAL A 14 -15.92 -13.55 -3.98
CA VAL A 14 -16.32 -13.81 -5.37
C VAL A 14 -17.83 -13.70 -5.53
N ASP A 15 -18.60 -14.27 -4.60
CA ASP A 15 -20.07 -14.24 -4.61
C ASP A 15 -20.64 -12.82 -4.50
N SER A 16 -19.88 -11.88 -3.94
CA SER A 16 -20.30 -10.48 -3.90
C SER A 16 -20.31 -9.83 -5.29
N TYR A 17 -19.50 -10.34 -6.23
CA TYR A 17 -19.44 -9.79 -7.58
C TYR A 17 -20.69 -10.19 -8.36
N LYS A 18 -21.42 -9.18 -8.84
CA LYS A 18 -22.51 -9.41 -9.80
C LYS A 18 -21.89 -9.81 -11.14
N GLY A 19 -22.38 -10.90 -11.74
CA GLY A 19 -22.03 -11.26 -13.12
C GLY A 19 -22.57 -10.25 -14.13
N GLY A 20 -21.99 -10.21 -15.34
CA GLY A 20 -22.55 -9.49 -16.50
C GLY A 20 -21.96 -8.11 -16.82
N GLY A 21 -20.66 -7.88 -16.63
CA GLY A 21 -20.01 -6.59 -16.97
C GLY A 21 -18.54 -6.72 -17.40
N THR A 22 -17.87 -5.58 -17.61
CA THR A 22 -16.46 -5.49 -18.06
C THR A 22 -15.50 -6.17 -17.08
N SER A 23 -14.30 -6.52 -17.57
CA SER A 23 -13.27 -7.26 -16.84
C SER A 23 -12.93 -6.61 -15.49
N SER A 24 -13.52 -7.12 -14.42
CA SER A 24 -13.08 -6.78 -13.07
C SER A 24 -11.71 -7.40 -12.84
N TYR A 25 -10.80 -6.64 -12.21
CA TYR A 25 -9.55 -7.20 -11.72
C TYR A 25 -9.85 -8.42 -10.83
N ASN A 26 -9.00 -9.45 -10.93
CA ASN A 26 -9.22 -10.67 -10.18
C ASN A 26 -9.22 -10.36 -8.66
N PRO A 27 -10.27 -10.74 -7.90
CA PRO A 27 -10.37 -10.42 -6.48
C PRO A 27 -9.23 -11.02 -5.65
N ARG A 28 -8.68 -12.16 -6.07
CA ARG A 28 -7.50 -12.78 -5.44
C ARG A 28 -6.27 -11.91 -5.60
N MET A 29 -6.09 -11.31 -6.77
CA MET A 29 -4.97 -10.39 -7.05
C MET A 29 -5.11 -9.10 -6.23
N LEU A 30 -6.30 -8.52 -6.17
CA LEU A 30 -6.55 -7.34 -5.33
C LEU A 30 -6.32 -7.64 -3.85
N LEU A 31 -6.73 -8.80 -3.37
CA LEU A 31 -6.47 -9.24 -1.99
C LEU A 31 -4.97 -9.36 -1.71
N LYS A 32 -4.19 -9.95 -2.64
CA LYS A 32 -2.73 -10.05 -2.51
C LYS A 32 -2.08 -8.68 -2.35
N VAL A 33 -2.41 -7.75 -3.24
CA VAL A 33 -1.89 -6.37 -3.21
C VAL A 33 -2.23 -5.68 -1.89
N LEU A 34 -3.48 -5.83 -1.42
CA LEU A 34 -3.97 -5.14 -0.23
C LEU A 34 -3.34 -5.68 1.06
N VAL A 35 -3.23 -7.01 1.20
CA VAL A 35 -2.54 -7.60 2.36
C VAL A 35 -1.06 -7.24 2.34
N TYR A 36 -0.40 -7.25 1.18
CA TYR A 36 1.01 -6.88 1.08
C TYR A 36 1.26 -5.41 1.42
N ALA A 37 0.39 -4.52 0.95
CA ALA A 37 0.41 -3.12 1.33
C ALA A 37 0.34 -2.93 2.85
N TYR A 38 -0.55 -3.67 3.52
CA TYR A 38 -0.69 -3.57 4.98
C TYR A 38 0.52 -4.11 5.74
N LEU A 39 1.14 -5.19 5.25
CA LEU A 39 2.41 -5.67 5.81
C LEU A 39 3.54 -4.63 5.66
N CYS A 40 3.53 -3.86 4.57
CA CYS A 40 4.46 -2.76 4.35
C CYS A 40 4.04 -1.44 5.04
N ASN A 41 3.02 -1.44 5.90
CA ASN A 41 2.45 -0.24 6.56
C ASN A 41 1.95 0.85 5.58
N VAL A 42 1.52 0.46 4.38
CA VAL A 42 0.94 1.36 3.38
C VAL A 42 -0.58 1.18 3.35
N PHE A 43 -1.31 2.15 3.92
CA PHE A 43 -2.77 2.08 4.04
C PHE A 43 -3.53 3.00 3.08
N SER A 44 -2.88 4.02 2.52
CA SER A 44 -3.50 4.96 1.59
C SER A 44 -3.63 4.32 0.21
N SER A 45 -4.84 4.28 -0.34
CA SER A 45 -5.10 3.71 -1.67
C SER A 45 -4.28 4.39 -2.77
N ARG A 46 -4.08 5.72 -2.69
CA ARG A 46 -3.20 6.46 -3.61
C ARG A 46 -1.74 6.02 -3.49
N LYS A 47 -1.23 5.81 -2.27
CA LYS A 47 0.13 5.29 -2.06
C LYS A 47 0.28 3.86 -2.58
N ILE A 48 -0.76 3.03 -2.47
CA ILE A 48 -0.76 1.68 -3.04
C ILE A 48 -0.72 1.74 -4.57
N GLU A 49 -1.47 2.66 -5.19
CA GLU A 49 -1.43 2.91 -6.63
C GLU A 49 -0.03 3.35 -7.10
N SER A 50 0.60 4.33 -6.43
CA SER A 50 1.98 4.72 -6.71
C SER A 50 2.94 3.52 -6.56
N SER A 51 2.77 2.72 -5.50
CA SER A 51 3.57 1.52 -5.28
C SER A 51 3.41 0.48 -6.39
N LEU A 52 2.22 0.32 -6.97
CA LEU A 52 1.99 -0.54 -8.14
C LEU A 52 2.68 -0.02 -9.41
N LYS A 53 2.97 1.28 -9.50
CA LYS A 53 3.67 1.93 -10.62
C LYS A 53 5.19 1.98 -10.44
N GLU A 54 5.69 1.97 -9.21
CA GLU A 54 7.11 2.21 -8.90
C GLU A 54 7.82 0.99 -8.30
N ASN A 55 7.12 0.18 -7.51
CA ASN A 55 7.74 -0.89 -6.73
C ASN A 55 7.62 -2.25 -7.42
N ILE A 56 8.77 -2.88 -7.69
CA ILE A 56 8.90 -4.17 -8.38
C ILE A 56 8.12 -5.27 -7.66
N HIS A 57 8.06 -5.27 -6.32
CA HIS A 57 7.32 -6.28 -5.56
C HIS A 57 5.82 -6.19 -5.80
N PHE A 58 5.27 -4.98 -5.83
CA PHE A 58 3.86 -4.75 -6.12
C PHE A 58 3.53 -5.11 -7.57
N MET A 59 4.39 -4.73 -8.52
CA MET A 59 4.25 -5.10 -9.93
C MET A 59 4.26 -6.61 -10.14
N TRP A 60 5.16 -7.34 -9.49
CA TRP A 60 5.22 -8.80 -9.59
C TRP A 60 3.99 -9.45 -8.97
N LEU A 61 3.55 -8.96 -7.81
CA LEU A 61 2.41 -9.51 -7.07
C LEU A 61 1.08 -9.29 -7.80
N SER A 62 0.94 -8.14 -8.47
CA SER A 62 -0.24 -7.82 -9.29
C SER A 62 -0.18 -8.40 -10.70
N GLY A 63 0.94 -9.02 -11.10
CA GLY A 63 1.12 -9.51 -12.47
C GLY A 63 1.15 -8.37 -13.51
N MET A 64 1.78 -7.25 -13.17
CA MET A 64 1.80 -5.99 -13.94
C MET A 64 0.44 -5.29 -14.10
N CYS A 65 -0.62 -5.80 -13.46
CA CYS A 65 -1.88 -5.07 -13.35
C CYS A 65 -1.70 -3.85 -12.44
N ARG A 66 -2.25 -2.70 -12.85
CA ARG A 66 -2.19 -1.44 -12.12
C ARG A 66 -3.61 -0.94 -11.81
N PRO A 67 -4.28 -1.52 -10.80
CA PRO A 67 -5.58 -1.02 -10.37
C PRO A 67 -5.46 0.41 -9.84
N ASP A 68 -6.38 1.28 -10.26
CA ASP A 68 -6.50 2.65 -9.78
C ASP A 68 -6.90 2.69 -8.28
N HIS A 69 -6.55 3.77 -7.58
CA HIS A 69 -6.88 3.96 -6.17
C HIS A 69 -8.38 3.84 -5.89
N ASN A 70 -9.25 4.23 -6.82
CA ASN A 70 -10.70 4.06 -6.72
C ASN A 70 -11.10 2.59 -6.70
N THR A 71 -10.47 1.77 -7.54
CA THR A 71 -10.70 0.32 -7.60
C THR A 71 -10.30 -0.34 -6.27
N ILE A 72 -9.14 0.04 -5.75
CA ILE A 72 -8.62 -0.47 -4.47
C ILE A 72 -9.53 -0.04 -3.32
N ASN A 73 -9.94 1.23 -3.29
CA ASN A 73 -10.80 1.73 -2.23
C ASN A 73 -12.18 1.07 -2.28
N ARG A 74 -12.77 0.91 -3.46
CA ARG A 74 -14.05 0.23 -3.65
C ARG A 74 -14.00 -1.23 -3.21
N PHE A 75 -12.92 -1.94 -3.53
CA PHE A 75 -12.70 -3.30 -3.06
C PHE A 75 -12.63 -3.35 -1.53
N ARG A 76 -11.92 -2.40 -0.92
CA ARG A 76 -11.78 -2.28 0.54
C ARG A 76 -13.10 -1.96 1.25
N SER A 77 -13.85 -0.97 0.77
CA SER A 77 -15.04 -0.45 1.45
C SER A 77 -16.33 -1.24 1.17
N GLU A 78 -16.54 -1.70 -0.06
CA GLU A 78 -17.78 -2.42 -0.41
C GLU A 78 -17.64 -3.92 -0.17
N ARG A 79 -16.50 -4.51 -0.54
CA ARG A 79 -16.36 -5.98 -0.68
C ARG A 79 -15.71 -6.62 0.54
N LEU A 80 -14.71 -5.93 1.09
CA LEU A 80 -13.94 -6.43 2.22
C LEU A 80 -14.49 -6.01 3.58
N ALA A 81 -15.36 -5.00 3.69
CA ALA A 81 -15.77 -4.45 4.99
C ALA A 81 -16.26 -5.50 6.01
N ASN A 82 -17.04 -6.49 5.55
CA ASN A 82 -17.59 -7.53 6.42
C ASN A 82 -16.71 -8.78 6.52
N VAL A 83 -15.81 -9.02 5.56
CA VAL A 83 -15.06 -10.28 5.42
C VAL A 83 -13.57 -10.11 5.78
N LEU A 84 -13.08 -8.87 5.86
CA LEU A 84 -11.67 -8.55 6.09
C LEU A 84 -11.13 -9.15 7.39
N LYS A 85 -11.90 -9.07 8.48
CA LYS A 85 -11.46 -9.58 9.79
C LYS A 85 -11.24 -11.09 9.79
N GLU A 86 -12.11 -11.83 9.12
CA GLU A 86 -12.04 -13.29 9.04
C GLU A 86 -10.89 -13.72 8.13
N ILE A 87 -10.77 -13.12 6.96
CA ILE A 87 -9.67 -13.40 6.02
C ILE A 87 -8.32 -13.02 6.62
N PHE A 88 -8.23 -11.88 7.29
CA PHE A 88 -6.99 -11.45 7.91
C PHE A 88 -6.55 -12.40 9.03
N SER A 89 -7.49 -12.86 9.86
CA SER A 89 -7.23 -13.89 10.87
C SER A 89 -6.70 -15.18 10.22
N GLN A 90 -7.31 -15.62 9.11
CA GLN A 90 -6.85 -16.80 8.36
C GLN A 90 -5.44 -16.61 7.76
N VAL A 91 -5.15 -15.45 7.19
CA VAL A 91 -3.81 -15.11 6.66
C VAL A 91 -2.77 -15.20 7.77
N VAL A 92 -3.04 -14.61 8.94
CA VAL A 92 -2.11 -14.63 10.07
C VAL A 92 -1.89 -16.05 10.58
N MET A 93 -2.96 -16.84 10.72
CA MET A 93 -2.85 -18.24 11.14
C MET A 93 -2.00 -19.06 10.15
N LEU A 94 -2.22 -18.93 8.84
CA LEU A 94 -1.44 -19.62 7.82
C LEU A 94 0.03 -19.16 7.79
N LEU A 95 0.30 -17.88 8.07
CA LEU A 95 1.67 -17.36 8.18
C LEU A 95 2.41 -17.94 9.40
N VAL A 96 1.69 -18.23 10.47
CA VAL A 96 2.22 -18.86 11.68
C VAL A 96 2.47 -20.34 11.45
N GLU A 97 1.51 -21.05 10.85
CA GLU A 97 1.65 -22.46 10.49
C GLU A 97 2.80 -22.70 9.48
N SER A 98 2.96 -21.80 8.51
CA SER A 98 4.08 -21.83 7.57
C SER A 98 5.43 -21.39 8.17
N GLY A 99 5.47 -21.08 9.47
CA GLY A 99 6.67 -20.68 10.19
C GLY A 99 7.27 -19.34 9.75
N GLN A 100 6.52 -18.55 8.96
CA GLN A 100 6.98 -17.25 8.46
C GLN A 100 6.87 -16.15 9.52
N VAL A 101 6.00 -16.35 10.51
CA VAL A 101 5.76 -15.41 11.63
C VAL A 101 5.75 -16.18 12.94
N ASN A 102 6.59 -15.75 13.89
CA ASN A 102 6.58 -16.29 15.25
C ASN A 102 5.76 -15.37 16.17
N LEU A 103 4.59 -15.83 16.62
CA LEU A 103 3.71 -15.07 17.53
C LEU A 103 4.18 -15.13 19.00
N LYS A 104 5.11 -16.03 19.37
CA LYS A 104 5.51 -16.19 20.77
C LYS A 104 6.37 -15.04 21.30
N GLU A 105 7.10 -14.34 20.43
CA GLU A 105 8.06 -13.32 20.83
C GLU A 105 7.91 -12.08 19.93
N VAL A 106 7.16 -11.09 20.42
CA VAL A 106 7.07 -9.77 19.77
C VAL A 106 8.17 -8.89 20.35
N TYR A 107 9.30 -8.80 19.65
CA TYR A 107 10.36 -7.86 20.00
C TYR A 107 10.01 -6.47 19.45
N ILE A 108 9.53 -5.60 20.33
CA ILE A 108 9.42 -4.17 20.04
C ILE A 108 10.80 -3.57 20.35
N ASP A 109 11.65 -3.43 19.33
CA ASP A 109 12.91 -2.69 19.47
C ASP A 109 12.64 -1.19 19.52
N GLY A 110 12.16 -0.74 20.68
CA GLY A 110 11.90 0.66 20.95
C GLY A 110 13.21 1.34 21.33
N THR A 111 13.85 2.03 20.38
CA THR A 111 14.89 3.01 20.71
C THR A 111 14.25 4.14 21.54
N LYS A 112 14.56 4.18 22.84
CA LYS A 112 14.13 5.28 23.72
C LYS A 112 14.92 6.54 23.37
N ILE A 113 14.33 7.40 22.55
CA ILE A 113 14.81 8.76 22.34
C ILE A 113 13.98 9.66 23.25
N GLU A 114 14.62 10.33 24.21
CA GLU A 114 14.00 11.40 25.00
C GLU A 114 13.76 12.63 24.12
N ALA A 115 12.77 12.55 23.24
CA ALA A 115 12.33 13.68 22.44
C ALA A 115 11.45 14.58 23.31
N ASN A 116 12.06 15.49 24.07
CA ASN A 116 11.40 16.59 24.82
C ASN A 116 10.01 16.23 25.39
N ALA A 117 9.91 15.05 26.00
CA ALA A 117 8.65 14.53 26.49
C ALA A 117 8.44 15.07 27.91
N ASN A 118 7.29 15.69 28.12
CA ASN A 118 6.89 16.30 29.39
C ASN A 118 7.18 15.36 30.58
N ARG A 119 7.71 15.92 31.66
CA ARG A 119 8.19 15.25 32.89
C ARG A 119 7.13 14.40 33.62
N TYR A 120 5.89 14.41 33.15
CA TYR A 120 4.73 13.70 33.68
C TYR A 120 4.26 12.59 32.73
N SER A 121 5.08 11.56 32.54
CA SER A 121 4.72 10.35 31.77
C SER A 121 3.95 9.30 32.59
N PHE A 122 3.68 9.56 33.88
CA PHE A 122 3.00 8.63 34.77
C PHE A 122 1.56 9.10 35.02
N LEU A 123 0.59 8.38 34.46
CA LEU A 123 -0.83 8.57 34.74
C LEU A 123 -1.29 7.50 35.73
N TRP A 124 -1.91 7.94 36.83
CA TRP A 124 -2.51 7.06 37.82
C TRP A 124 -3.73 6.34 37.24
N GLY A 125 -4.00 5.10 37.64
CA GLY A 125 -5.04 4.26 37.03
C GLY A 125 -6.45 4.86 36.96
N LYS A 126 -6.78 5.79 37.87
CA LYS A 126 -8.05 6.54 37.85
C LYS A 126 -8.13 7.56 36.71
N THR A 127 -6.99 8.17 36.35
CA THR A 127 -6.85 9.06 35.20
C THR A 127 -6.89 8.30 33.89
N ILE A 128 -6.42 7.04 33.86
CA ILE A 128 -6.50 6.16 32.67
C ILE A 128 -7.96 5.94 32.26
N LYS A 129 -8.85 5.61 33.21
CA LYS A 129 -10.28 5.44 32.94
C LYS A 129 -10.93 6.70 32.34
N ASN A 130 -10.69 7.87 32.92
CA ASN A 130 -11.23 9.13 32.39
C ASN A 130 -10.58 9.53 31.06
N SER A 131 -9.33 9.12 30.82
CA SER A 131 -8.64 9.36 29.55
C SER A 131 -9.19 8.49 28.42
N GLU A 132 -9.64 7.27 28.72
CA GLU A 132 -10.21 6.35 27.73
C GLU A 132 -11.50 6.92 27.11
N GLU A 133 -12.40 7.45 27.94
CA GLU A 133 -13.62 8.13 27.46
C GLU A 133 -13.29 9.39 26.66
N ARG A 134 -12.29 10.16 27.09
CA ARG A 134 -11.83 11.36 26.37
C ARG A 134 -11.23 11.01 25.02
N ILE A 135 -10.39 9.98 24.97
CA ILE A 135 -9.75 9.49 23.74
C ILE A 135 -10.81 8.92 22.80
N SER A 136 -11.79 8.17 23.31
CA SER A 136 -12.91 7.66 22.51
C SER A 136 -13.71 8.78 21.86
N ARG A 137 -13.99 9.87 22.60
CA ARG A 137 -14.69 11.04 22.06
C ARG A 137 -13.85 11.75 20.99
N GLN A 138 -12.55 11.93 21.26
CA GLN A 138 -11.62 12.51 20.28
C GLN A 138 -11.51 11.65 19.02
N MET A 139 -11.53 10.31 19.15
CA MET A 139 -11.55 9.39 18.02
C MET A 139 -12.82 9.52 17.19
N GLN A 140 -13.98 9.65 17.83
CA GLN A 140 -15.25 9.88 17.13
C GLN A 140 -15.27 11.22 16.40
N GLU A 141 -14.83 12.31 17.04
CA GLU A 141 -14.70 13.63 16.41
C GLU A 141 -13.73 13.59 15.21
N LEU A 142 -12.60 12.88 15.35
CA LEU A 142 -11.64 12.70 14.25
C LEU A 142 -12.26 11.88 13.12
N TRP A 143 -13.03 10.84 13.45
CA TRP A 143 -13.69 9.99 12.48
C TRP A 143 -14.73 10.77 11.66
N ASP A 144 -15.58 11.55 12.31
CA ASP A 144 -16.58 12.42 11.67
C ASP A 144 -15.90 13.47 10.78
N TYR A 145 -14.79 14.06 11.25
CA TYR A 145 -13.98 14.98 10.46
C TYR A 145 -13.39 14.32 9.21
N THR A 146 -12.85 13.10 9.33
CA THR A 146 -12.31 12.37 8.16
C THR A 146 -13.39 11.96 7.18
N GLN A 147 -14.59 11.62 7.65
CA GLN A 147 -15.73 11.30 6.79
C GLN A 147 -16.19 12.53 6.00
N LYS A 148 -16.17 13.71 6.64
CA LYS A 148 -16.45 14.99 5.98
C LYS A 148 -15.41 15.34 4.90
N ILE A 149 -14.12 15.20 5.21
CA ILE A 149 -13.05 15.41 4.21
C ILE A 149 -13.16 14.40 3.06
N ALA A 150 -13.47 13.13 3.34
CA ALA A 150 -13.63 12.13 2.30
C ALA A 150 -14.81 12.47 1.36
N ALA A 151 -15.89 13.06 1.90
CA ALA A 151 -17.00 13.57 1.10
C ALA A 151 -16.60 14.79 0.23
N ASP A 152 -15.80 15.71 0.77
CA ASP A 152 -15.31 16.87 0.03
C ASP A 152 -14.30 16.48 -1.08
N VAL A 153 -13.41 15.51 -0.81
CA VAL A 153 -12.43 14.99 -1.78
C VAL A 153 -13.10 14.22 -2.93
N LEU A 154 -14.28 13.63 -2.71
CA LEU A 154 -15.08 13.03 -3.79
C LEU A 154 -15.64 14.07 -4.78
N GLY A 155 -15.69 15.36 -4.39
CA GLY A 155 -16.11 16.46 -5.26
C GLY A 155 -14.99 17.00 -6.16
N ASP A 156 -13.73 16.79 -5.78
CA ASP A 156 -12.57 17.32 -6.49
C ASP A 156 -11.91 16.22 -7.34
N ASN A 157 -12.37 16.09 -8.59
CA ASN A 157 -11.84 15.17 -9.61
C ASN A 157 -10.50 15.63 -10.20
N SER A 158 -9.70 16.41 -9.48
CA SER A 158 -8.34 16.71 -9.90
C SER A 158 -7.46 15.48 -9.67
N SER A 159 -7.39 14.64 -10.68
CA SER A 159 -6.31 13.68 -10.82
C SER A 159 -5.00 14.47 -10.83
N GLU A 160 -4.09 14.16 -9.89
CA GLU A 160 -2.67 14.45 -10.09
C GLU A 160 -2.21 13.55 -11.22
N ASP A 161 -2.51 13.98 -12.44
CA ASP A 161 -2.22 13.26 -13.67
C ASP A 161 -0.71 13.36 -13.89
N PHE A 162 0.01 12.32 -13.47
CA PHE A 162 1.33 12.08 -14.01
C PHE A 162 1.11 11.66 -15.46
N SER A 163 1.11 12.66 -16.35
CA SER A 163 1.03 12.46 -17.80
C SER A 163 1.94 11.29 -18.18
N GLU A 164 1.41 10.32 -18.93
CA GLU A 164 2.20 9.19 -19.42
C GLU A 164 3.52 9.68 -20.02
N ILE A 165 4.62 9.05 -19.60
CA ILE A 165 5.95 9.38 -20.10
C ILE A 165 5.98 8.99 -21.57
N ASP A 166 5.85 9.99 -22.43
CA ASP A 166 5.91 9.84 -23.88
C ASP A 166 7.37 9.65 -24.32
N ALA A 167 7.68 8.47 -24.87
CA ALA A 167 9.02 8.13 -25.34
C ALA A 167 9.50 9.08 -26.45
N GLU A 168 8.58 9.68 -27.22
CA GLU A 168 8.92 10.64 -28.27
C GLU A 168 9.35 11.99 -27.70
N LYS A 169 8.73 12.43 -26.59
CA LYS A 169 9.15 13.67 -25.89
C LYS A 169 10.55 13.58 -25.31
N LEU A 170 11.01 12.39 -24.92
CA LEU A 170 12.38 12.17 -24.45
C LEU A 170 13.43 12.39 -25.56
N ASN A 171 13.09 12.08 -26.82
CA ASN A 171 13.96 12.23 -27.99
C ASN A 171 13.84 13.60 -28.69
N SER A 172 12.92 14.46 -28.23
CA SER A 172 12.77 15.82 -28.74
C SER A 172 13.96 16.71 -28.39
N GLU A 173 14.15 17.81 -29.12
CA GLU A 173 15.25 18.77 -28.86
C GLU A 173 15.21 19.32 -27.43
N THR A 174 14.01 19.51 -26.86
CA THR A 174 13.82 19.95 -25.47
C THR A 174 14.17 18.84 -24.48
N GLY A 175 13.84 17.58 -24.78
CA GLY A 175 14.25 16.40 -24.00
C GLY A 175 15.76 16.26 -23.92
N ILE A 176 16.45 16.41 -25.04
CA ILE A 176 17.93 16.36 -25.15
C ILE A 176 18.57 17.54 -24.39
N TYR A 177 17.97 18.74 -24.46
CA TYR A 177 18.43 19.91 -23.71
C TYR A 177 18.39 19.68 -22.19
N HIS A 178 17.32 19.08 -21.67
CA HIS A 178 17.22 18.74 -20.25
C HIS A 178 18.14 17.58 -19.85
N LEU A 179 18.37 16.61 -20.74
CA LEU A 179 19.34 15.52 -20.54
C LEU A 179 20.75 16.08 -20.31
N ARG A 180 21.20 17.03 -21.15
CA ARG A 180 22.51 17.69 -21.06
C ARG A 180 22.73 18.51 -19.79
N LYS A 181 21.66 18.91 -19.10
CA LYS A 181 21.73 19.62 -17.81
C LYS A 181 21.90 18.71 -16.60
N ARG A 182 21.80 17.38 -16.77
CA ARG A 182 22.00 16.43 -15.66
C ARG A 182 23.49 16.33 -15.36
N CYS A 183 23.86 16.49 -14.09
CA CYS A 183 25.26 16.40 -13.65
C CYS A 183 25.87 15.00 -13.78
N VAL A 184 25.06 13.98 -14.08
CA VAL A 184 25.48 12.59 -14.25
C VAL A 184 24.75 12.02 -15.46
N GLU A 185 25.51 11.62 -16.48
CA GLU A 185 24.96 10.82 -17.57
C GLU A 185 24.79 9.38 -17.08
N VAL A 186 23.60 8.81 -17.26
CA VAL A 186 23.45 7.35 -17.27
C VAL A 186 23.99 6.86 -18.60
N GLU A 187 25.31 6.88 -18.75
CA GLU A 187 25.92 5.98 -19.74
C GLU A 187 25.38 4.58 -19.44
N PRO A 188 24.93 3.82 -20.45
CA PRO A 188 24.59 2.44 -20.24
C PRO A 188 25.86 1.76 -19.73
N VAL A 189 25.92 1.46 -18.44
CA VAL A 189 27.01 0.73 -17.76
C VAL A 189 27.37 -0.55 -18.55
N PHE A 190 26.41 -1.08 -19.32
CA PHE A 190 26.55 -2.18 -20.27
C PHE A 190 27.54 -1.93 -21.44
N GLY A 191 27.71 -0.70 -21.91
CA GLY A 191 28.67 -0.36 -22.98
C GLY A 191 30.13 -0.52 -22.52
N ASN A 192 30.43 -0.04 -21.31
CA ASN A 192 31.75 -0.18 -20.69
C ASN A 192 32.04 -1.63 -20.27
N ILE A 193 31.02 -2.43 -19.92
CA ILE A 193 31.19 -3.88 -19.67
C ILE A 193 31.59 -4.63 -20.96
N LYS A 194 30.99 -4.28 -22.10
CA LYS A 194 31.30 -4.93 -23.39
C LYS A 194 32.70 -4.61 -23.91
N HIS A 195 33.19 -3.40 -23.68
CA HIS A 195 34.50 -2.99 -24.19
C HIS A 195 35.66 -3.42 -23.29
N ASN A 196 35.43 -3.65 -21.99
CA ASN A 196 36.53 -3.71 -21.02
C ASN A 196 36.78 -5.06 -20.34
N LYS A 197 36.07 -6.14 -20.68
CA LYS A 197 36.48 -7.50 -20.29
C LYS A 197 36.11 -8.46 -21.39
N GLY A 198 37.09 -9.20 -21.91
CA GLY A 198 36.96 -10.18 -22.99
C GLY A 198 36.03 -11.36 -22.67
N PHE A 199 34.75 -11.08 -22.48
CA PHE A 199 33.67 -12.04 -22.50
C PHE A 199 33.39 -12.38 -23.98
N ARG A 200 34.00 -13.48 -24.43
CA ARG A 200 33.54 -14.23 -25.61
C ARG A 200 32.22 -14.90 -25.31
#